data_AF-A0AA97GZU0-F1
#
_entry.id   AF-A0AA97GZU0-F1
#
_cell.length_a   1.000
_cell.length_b   1.000
_cell.length_c   1.000
_cell.angle_alpha   90.00
_cell.angle_beta   90.00
_cell.angle_gamma   90.00
#
_symmetry.space_group_name_H-M   'P 1'
#
loop_
_entity.id
_entity.type
_entity.pdbx_description
1 polymer ?
#
loop_
_entity_poly.entity_id
_entity_poly.type
_entity_poly.pdbx_seq_one_letter_code
_entity_poly.pdbx_strand_id
1 'polypeptide(L)'
;MENYYLEIAIGIAALCNIVASIVILRSDSFEKAQKVAQIIIVWLIPYGASIGIMIFIISEDKPKLPPSAPGGGSADRMSQME
;
A
#
# COMPACT_ATOMS: atom_id res chain seq x y z
N MET A 1 27.39 -4.14 -9.88
CA MET A 1 26.40 -5.24 -10.00
C MET A 1 25.09 -4.55 -10.32
N GLU A 2 24.76 -4.44 -11.61
CA GLU A 2 23.49 -3.85 -12.07
C GLU A 2 22.30 -4.59 -11.44
N ASN A 3 21.13 -3.96 -11.40
CA ASN A 3 19.95 -4.45 -10.66
C ASN A 3 19.25 -5.67 -11.31
N TYR A 4 20.00 -6.65 -11.80
CA TYR A 4 19.48 -7.86 -12.44
C TYR A 4 18.48 -8.63 -11.55
N TYR A 5 18.67 -8.59 -10.23
CA TYR A 5 17.74 -9.23 -9.30
C TYR A 5 16.34 -8.62 -9.34
N LEU A 6 16.22 -7.30 -9.47
CA LEU A 6 14.92 -6.63 -9.56
C LEU A 6 14.23 -6.97 -10.87
N GLU A 7 14.97 -6.98 -11.97
CA GLU A 7 14.46 -7.34 -13.29
C GLU A 7 13.96 -8.79 -13.32
N ILE A 8 14.73 -9.72 -12.75
CA ILE A 8 14.33 -11.14 -12.61
C ILE A 8 13.09 -11.26 -11.71
N ALA A 9 13.04 -10.56 -10.58
CA ALA A 9 11.89 -10.60 -9.67
C ALA A 9 10.60 -10.08 -10.33
N ILE A 10 10.69 -8.96 -11.08
CA ILE A 10 9.58 -8.43 -11.86
C ILE A 10 9.15 -9.43 -12.94
N GLY A 11 10.10 -10.05 -13.63
CA GLY A 11 9.83 -11.06 -14.65
C GLY A 11 9.07 -12.27 -14.09
N ILE A 12 9.52 -12.80 -12.94
CA ILE A 12 8.86 -13.92 -12.24
C ILE A 12 7.44 -13.51 -11.81
N ALA A 13 7.29 -12.33 -11.21
CA ALA A 13 5.99 -11.83 -10.77
C ALA A 13 5.00 -11.67 -11.94
N ALA A 14 5.47 -11.14 -13.08
CA ALA A 14 4.66 -11.03 -14.29
C ALA A 14 4.24 -12.42 -14.82
N LEU A 15 5.16 -13.40 -14.80
CA LEU A 15 4.87 -14.77 -15.23
C LEU A 15 3.77 -15.41 -14.36
N CYS A 16 3.87 -15.26 -13.04
CA CYS A 16 2.86 -15.75 -12.09
C CYS A 16 1.48 -15.11 -12.35
N ASN A 17 1.43 -13.79 -12.61
CA ASN A 17 0.18 -13.09 -12.92
C ASN A 17 -0.46 -13.56 -14.24
N ILE A 18 0.36 -13.86 -15.25
CA ILE A 18 -0.12 -14.43 -16.53
C ILE A 18 -0.72 -15.82 -16.28
N VAL A 19 -0.02 -16.69 -15.56
CA VAL A 19 -0.51 -18.05 -15.22
C VAL A 19 -1.83 -17.96 -14.45
N ALA A 20 -1.91 -17.11 -13.42
CA ALA A 20 -3.13 -16.90 -12.66
C ALA A 20 -4.28 -16.40 -13.54
N SER A 21 -4.01 -15.46 -14.46
CA SER A 21 -5.01 -14.96 -15.41
C SER A 21 -5.55 -16.08 -16.32
N ILE A 22 -4.68 -16.96 -16.83
CA ILE A 22 -5.08 -18.11 -17.66
C ILE A 22 -5.96 -19.08 -16.85
N VAL A 23 -5.61 -19.37 -15.61
CA VAL A 23 -6.40 -20.24 -14.72
C VAL A 23 -7.80 -19.65 -14.49
N ILE A 24 -7.91 -18.34 -14.24
CA ILE A 24 -9.19 -17.64 -14.07
C ILE A 24 -10.02 -17.70 -15.35
N LEU A 25 -9.41 -17.45 -16.51
CA LEU A 25 -10.10 -17.51 -17.80
C LEU A 25 -10.68 -18.91 -18.06
N ARG A 26 -9.91 -19.96 -17.76
CA ARG A 26 -10.32 -21.37 -17.93
C ARG A 26 -11.29 -21.89 -16.87
N SER A 27 -11.42 -21.22 -15.73
CA SER A 27 -12.31 -21.65 -14.65
C SER A 27 -13.76 -21.36 -15.01
N ASP A 28 -14.62 -22.35 -15.16
CA ASP A 28 -16.07 -22.12 -15.37
C ASP A 28 -16.82 -21.71 -14.10
N SER A 29 -16.11 -21.53 -12.98
CA SER A 29 -16.69 -21.26 -11.66
C SER A 29 -17.22 -19.82 -11.48
N PHE A 30 -16.90 -18.90 -12.38
CA PHE A 30 -17.22 -17.48 -12.23
C PHE A 30 -17.94 -16.91 -13.46
N GLU A 31 -18.93 -16.07 -13.21
CA GLU A 31 -19.59 -15.27 -14.26
C GLU A 31 -18.57 -14.32 -14.93
N LYS A 32 -18.84 -13.93 -16.19
CA LYS A 32 -17.90 -13.13 -17.00
C LYS A 32 -17.44 -11.84 -16.31
N ALA A 33 -18.33 -11.14 -15.62
CA ALA A 33 -18.01 -9.91 -14.90
C ALA A 33 -17.07 -10.16 -13.71
N GLN A 34 -17.29 -11.25 -12.96
CA GLN A 34 -16.43 -11.62 -11.83
C GLN A 34 -15.04 -12.03 -12.31
N LYS A 35 -14.92 -12.77 -13.43
CA LYS A 35 -13.63 -13.09 -14.03
C LYS A 35 -12.80 -11.84 -14.35
N VAL A 36 -13.43 -10.83 -14.95
CA VAL A 36 -12.75 -9.57 -15.29
C VAL A 36 -12.26 -8.86 -14.03
N ALA A 37 -13.11 -8.73 -13.01
CA ALA A 37 -12.71 -8.15 -11.73
C ALA A 37 -11.57 -8.93 -11.08
N GLN A 38 -11.60 -10.26 -11.15
CA GLN A 38 -10.61 -11.12 -10.52
C GLN A 38 -9.25 -11.05 -11.23
N ILE A 39 -9.24 -10.93 -12.56
CA ILE A 39 -8.02 -10.63 -13.32
C ILE A 39 -7.47 -9.26 -12.90
N ILE A 40 -8.30 -8.22 -12.85
CA ILE A 40 -7.86 -6.88 -12.41
C ILE A 40 -7.24 -6.94 -11.00
N ILE A 41 -7.84 -7.68 -10.07
CA ILE A 41 -7.34 -7.87 -8.71
C ILE A 41 -5.98 -8.59 -8.70
N VAL A 42 -5.80 -9.65 -9.49
CA VAL A 42 -4.50 -10.36 -9.61
C VAL A 42 -3.39 -9.41 -10.02
N TRP A 43 -3.67 -8.48 -10.93
CA TRP A 43 -2.69 -7.49 -11.37
C TRP A 43 -2.50 -6.32 -10.39
N LEU A 44 -3.51 -5.96 -9.60
CA LEU A 44 -3.45 -4.81 -8.68
C LEU A 44 -2.89 -5.16 -7.30
N ILE A 45 -3.26 -6.32 -6.72
CA ILE A 45 -2.87 -6.68 -5.35
C ILE A 45 -1.35 -6.68 -5.12
N PRO A 46 -0.51 -7.26 -5.99
CA PRO A 46 0.93 -7.34 -5.75
C PRO A 46 1.57 -5.95 -5.55
N TYR A 47 1.12 -4.96 -6.32
CA TYR A 47 1.63 -3.59 -6.26
C TYR A 47 0.92 -2.76 -5.19
N GLY A 48 -0.41 -2.85 -5.12
CA GLY A 48 -1.22 -2.10 -4.16
C GLY A 48 -0.95 -2.50 -2.71
N ALA A 49 -0.80 -3.81 -2.44
CA ALA A 49 -0.46 -4.30 -1.11
C ALA A 49 0.94 -3.84 -0.69
N SER A 50 1.92 -3.85 -1.61
CA SER A 50 3.27 -3.36 -1.34
C SER A 50 3.27 -1.87 -1.01
N ILE A 51 2.55 -1.04 -1.78
CA ILE A 51 2.41 0.40 -1.51
C ILE A 51 1.71 0.63 -0.16
N GLY A 52 0.63 -0.10 0.13
CA GLY A 52 -0.10 0.03 1.39
C GLY A 52 0.77 -0.32 2.61
N ILE A 53 1.52 -1.42 2.53
CA ILE A 53 2.47 -1.83 3.57
C ILE A 53 3.58 -0.79 3.71
N MET A 54 4.11 -0.25 2.61
CA MET A 54 5.14 0.79 2.64
C MET A 54 4.64 2.06 3.35
N ILE A 55 3.43 2.54 3.02
CA ILE A 55 2.81 3.70 3.67
C ILE A 55 2.57 3.42 5.16
N PHE A 56 2.11 2.21 5.50
CA PHE A 56 1.89 1.79 6.88
C PHE A 56 3.20 1.83 7.69
N ILE A 57 4.26 1.21 7.18
CA ILE A 57 5.59 1.21 7.82
C ILE A 57 6.09 2.65 8.02
N ILE A 58 6.03 3.49 6.99
CA ILE A 58 6.44 4.91 7.07
C ILE A 58 5.60 5.68 8.11
N SER A 59 4.33 5.33 8.28
CA SER A 59 3.45 5.97 9.26
C SER A 59 3.81 5.58 10.69
N GLU A 60 4.27 4.35 10.91
CA GLU A 60 4.74 3.85 12.21
C GLU A 60 6.14 4.36 12.57
N ASP A 61 7.00 4.61 11.56
CA ASP A 61 8.37 5.11 11.75
C ASP A 61 8.45 6.61 12.10
N LYS A 62 7.30 7.29 12.20
CA LYS A 62 7.26 8.65 12.73
C LYS A 62 7.62 8.58 14.23
N PRO A 63 8.66 9.31 14.69
CA PRO A 63 8.95 9.35 16.12
C PRO A 63 7.68 9.77 16.84
N LYS A 64 7.28 9.00 17.85
CA LYS A 64 6.17 9.36 18.74
C LYS A 64 6.47 10.75 19.28
N LEU A 65 5.88 11.78 18.66
CA LEU A 65 5.93 13.13 19.20
C LEU A 65 5.43 13.00 20.64
N PRO A 66 6.15 13.56 21.63
CA PRO A 66 5.66 13.56 23.00
C PRO A 66 4.22 14.08 22.97
N PRO A 67 3.30 13.46 23.72
CA PRO A 67 1.89 13.80 23.65
C PRO A 67 1.77 15.31 23.81
N SER A 68 1.31 15.99 22.76
CA SER A 68 0.98 17.40 22.87
C SER A 68 -0.11 17.46 23.93
N ALA A 69 0.22 18.05 25.07
CA ALA A 69 -0.72 18.26 26.14
C ALA A 69 -1.99 18.91 25.56
N PRO A 70 -3.19 18.36 25.81
CA PRO A 70 -4.43 19.06 25.51
C PRO A 70 -4.46 20.32 26.38
N GLY A 71 -4.11 21.48 25.79
CA GLY A 71 -4.01 22.73 26.57
C GLY A 71 -3.11 23.82 25.99
N GLY A 72 -2.50 23.64 24.81
CA GLY A 72 -1.65 24.65 24.18
C GLY A 72 -2.40 25.83 23.53
N GLY A 73 -3.28 26.49 24.27
CA GLY A 73 -3.83 27.80 23.90
C GLY A 73 -2.89 28.91 24.37
N SER A 74 -2.07 29.43 23.47
CA SER A 74 -1.36 30.69 23.69
C SER A 74 -2.29 31.87 23.40
N ALA A 75 -2.84 32.46 24.45
CA ALA A 75 -3.46 33.79 24.56
C ALA A 75 -3.95 33.87 26.02
N ASP A 76 -3.44 34.67 26.96
CA ASP A 76 -3.16 36.10 26.93
C ASP A 76 -2.20 36.42 28.10
N ARG A 77 -1.00 36.97 27.92
CA ARG A 77 -0.74 38.42 27.86
C ARG A 77 -1.43 39.32 28.92
N MET A 78 -1.86 38.78 30.08
CA MET A 78 -2.47 39.61 31.15
C MET A 78 -1.68 39.68 32.47
N SER A 79 -0.48 39.12 32.58
CA SER A 79 0.35 39.23 33.81
C SER A 79 1.50 40.24 33.69
N GLN A 80 1.47 41.10 32.66
CA GLN A 80 2.50 42.12 32.40
C GLN A 80 1.90 43.52 32.21
N MET A 81 0.71 43.77 32.76
CA MET A 81 0.18 45.12 32.96
C MET A 81 -0.56 45.17 34.30
N GLU A 82 0.15 45.74 35.28
CA GLU A 82 -0.36 46.47 36.47
C GLU A 82 -0.69 45.69 37.75
#